data_AF-A0A314YDM1-F1
#
_entry.id   AF-A0A314YDM1-F1
#
_cell.length_a   1.000
_cell.length_b   1.000
_cell.length_c   1.000
_cell.angle_alpha   90.00
_cell.angle_beta   90.00
_cell.angle_gamma   90.00
#
_symmetry.space_group_name_H-M   'P 1'
#
loop_
_entity.id
_entity.type
_entity.pdbx_description
1 polymer ?
#
loop_
_entity_poly.entity_id
_entity_poly.type
_entity_poly.pdbx_seq_one_letter_code
_entity_poly.pdbx_strand_id
1 'polypeptide(L)'
;MKYFCPPKAGPGISGYQPTGSFSRFSHPKEFRDGLTELGKAELRHVEILGQLLHAAKIVAEIEGILDGFRVVINNGPDACQSVYHLHLHVLGGRQMKWPPG
;
A
#
# COMPACT_ATOMS: atom_id res chain seq x y z
N MET A 1 13.51 5.24 0.94
CA MET A 1 13.67 4.74 2.34
C MET A 1 12.58 3.70 2.61
N LYS A 2 12.93 2.41 2.55
CA LYS A 2 12.02 1.29 2.82
C LYS A 2 11.81 1.21 4.33
N TYR A 3 10.62 1.54 4.81
CA TYR A 3 10.28 1.26 6.21
C TYR A 3 9.65 -0.12 6.23
N PHE A 4 10.37 -1.07 6.85
CA PHE A 4 9.86 -2.38 7.20
C PHE A 4 9.09 -2.20 8.52
N CYS A 5 7.82 -2.57 8.57
CA CYS A 5 7.20 -2.90 9.85
C CYS A 5 7.67 -4.33 10.15
N PRO A 6 8.55 -4.56 11.15
CA PRO A 6 8.95 -5.93 11.47
C PRO A 6 7.73 -6.67 12.03
N PRO A 7 7.38 -7.85 11.49
CA PRO A 7 6.43 -8.72 12.16
C PRO A 7 7.01 -9.13 13.53
N LYS A 8 6.17 -9.22 14.55
CA LYS A 8 6.58 -9.75 15.87
C LYS A 8 7.21 -11.13 15.65
N ALA A 9 8.45 -11.28 16.08
CA ALA A 9 9.24 -12.49 15.88
C ALA A 9 8.61 -13.68 16.62
N GLY A 10 8.01 -14.60 15.86
CA GLY A 10 7.80 -15.98 16.29
C GLY A 10 9.01 -16.84 15.88
N PRO A 11 9.35 -17.90 16.64
CA PRO A 11 10.54 -18.69 16.34
C PRO A 11 10.27 -19.62 15.15
N GLY A 12 11.07 -19.47 14.08
CA GLY A 12 11.33 -20.58 13.16
C GLY A 12 10.76 -20.55 11.74
N ILE A 13 11.02 -19.49 10.95
CA ILE A 13 10.92 -19.59 9.48
C ILE A 13 12.22 -19.20 8.79
N SER A 14 12.95 -20.23 8.36
CA SER A 14 13.97 -20.18 7.33
C SER A 14 13.29 -19.96 5.97
N GLY A 15 13.67 -18.91 5.25
CA GLY A 15 13.18 -18.62 3.90
C GLY A 15 12.76 -17.17 3.70
N TYR A 16 13.74 -16.26 3.61
CA TYR A 16 13.47 -14.92 3.11
C TYR A 16 13.20 -14.99 1.60
N GLN A 17 11.92 -15.09 1.22
CA GLN A 17 11.51 -14.80 -0.15
C GLN A 17 11.22 -13.29 -0.24
N PRO A 18 11.87 -12.53 -1.13
CA PRO A 18 11.56 -11.12 -1.30
C PRO A 18 10.11 -11.02 -1.81
N THR A 19 9.19 -10.68 -0.93
CA THR A 19 7.78 -10.54 -1.28
C THR A 19 7.57 -9.27 -2.09
N GLY A 20 7.63 -9.37 -3.41
CA GLY A 20 7.02 -8.43 -4.37
C GLY A 20 7.69 -7.06 -4.52
N SER A 21 7.66 -6.53 -5.73
CA SER A 21 8.02 -5.15 -6.03
C SER A 21 7.14 -4.19 -5.21
N PHE A 22 7.76 -3.39 -4.34
CA PHE A 22 7.07 -2.38 -3.55
C PHE A 22 7.17 -1.03 -4.24
N SER A 23 6.15 -0.68 -5.01
CA SER A 23 6.05 0.66 -5.61
C SER A 23 5.26 1.56 -4.65
N ARG A 24 5.99 2.27 -3.78
CA ARG A 24 5.41 3.30 -2.90
C ARG A 24 5.06 4.51 -3.75
N PHE A 25 3.78 4.69 -4.04
CA PHE A 25 3.33 5.90 -4.72
C PHE A 25 3.07 7.02 -3.70
N SER A 26 3.85 8.10 -3.79
CA SER A 26 3.68 9.27 -2.96
C SER A 26 3.50 10.55 -3.79
N HIS A 27 2.26 11.02 -3.96
CA HIS A 27 2.00 12.40 -4.42
C HIS A 27 2.70 13.44 -3.52
N PRO A 28 3.10 14.61 -4.06
CA PRO A 28 3.66 15.73 -3.29
C PRO A 28 2.78 16.12 -2.09
N LYS A 29 3.41 16.62 -1.01
CA LYS A 29 2.70 17.00 0.24
C LYS A 29 1.59 18.03 0.01
N GLU A 30 1.83 19.00 -0.88
CA GLU A 30 0.88 20.08 -1.19
C GLU A 30 -0.41 19.58 -1.85
N PHE A 31 -0.35 18.44 -2.54
CA PHE A 31 -1.44 17.92 -3.36
C PHE A 31 -2.42 17.00 -2.59
N ARG A 32 -2.17 16.78 -1.29
CA ARG A 32 -2.99 15.90 -0.42
C ARG A 32 -3.82 16.67 0.57
N ASP A 33 -3.68 18.00 0.61
CA ASP A 33 -4.37 18.86 1.57
C ASP A 33 -4.27 18.35 3.03
N GLY A 34 -3.07 17.88 3.41
CA GLY A 34 -2.81 17.37 4.76
C GLY A 34 -3.35 15.97 5.07
N LEU A 35 -3.88 15.22 4.09
CA LEU A 35 -4.41 13.87 4.31
C LEU A 35 -3.31 12.86 4.69
N THR A 36 -3.31 12.46 5.98
CA THR A 36 -2.32 11.58 6.60
C THR A 36 -2.77 10.12 6.71
N GLU A 37 -4.09 9.90 6.80
CA GLU A 37 -4.72 8.58 6.93
C GLU A 37 -6.08 8.58 6.22
N LEU A 38 -6.53 7.43 5.73
CA LEU A 38 -7.76 7.34 4.93
C LEU A 38 -9.02 7.69 5.73
N GLY A 39 -9.04 7.39 7.03
CA GLY A 39 -10.16 7.67 7.94
C GLY A 39 -10.43 9.15 8.17
N LYS A 40 -9.49 10.04 7.79
CA LYS A 40 -9.66 11.50 7.79
C LYS A 40 -10.06 12.06 6.42
N ALA A 41 -10.37 11.20 5.44
CA ALA A 41 -10.79 11.66 4.13
C ALA A 41 -12.13 12.40 4.21
N GLU A 42 -12.30 13.35 3.31
CA GLU A 42 -13.47 14.22 3.21
C GLU A 42 -13.80 14.35 1.71
N LEU A 43 -14.96 14.92 1.37
CA LEU A 43 -15.40 15.02 -0.03
C LEU A 43 -14.40 15.75 -0.93
N ARG A 44 -13.67 16.74 -0.41
CA ARG A 44 -12.61 17.43 -1.14
C ARG A 44 -11.44 16.51 -1.56
N HIS A 45 -11.27 15.37 -0.90
CA HIS A 45 -10.20 14.41 -1.18
C HIS A 45 -10.58 13.36 -2.25
N VAL A 46 -11.82 13.37 -2.76
CA VAL A 46 -12.29 12.36 -3.72
C VAL A 46 -11.41 12.32 -4.97
N GLU A 47 -11.03 13.48 -5.51
CA GLU A 47 -10.22 13.56 -6.73
C GLU A 47 -8.83 12.93 -6.52
N ILE A 48 -8.12 13.31 -5.46
CA ILE A 48 -6.79 12.77 -5.17
C ILE A 48 -6.83 11.27 -4.85
N LEU A 49 -7.86 10.78 -4.17
CA LEU A 49 -8.05 9.36 -3.91
C LEU A 49 -8.30 8.58 -5.20
N GLY A 50 -9.10 9.14 -6.12
CA GLY A 50 -9.31 8.57 -7.46
C GLY A 50 -8.01 8.49 -8.26
N GLN A 51 -7.23 9.57 -8.25
CA GLN A 51 -5.92 9.61 -8.92
C GLN A 51 -4.93 8.60 -8.32
N LEU A 52 -4.94 8.40 -7.00
CA LEU A 52 -4.13 7.39 -6.31
C LEU A 52 -4.50 5.95 -6.73
N LEU A 53 -5.79 5.65 -6.86
CA LEU A 53 -6.25 4.34 -7.35
C LEU A 53 -5.90 4.14 -8.83
N HIS A 54 -6.01 5.18 -9.65
CA HIS A 54 -5.57 5.13 -11.04
C HIS A 54 -4.05 4.92 -11.15
N ALA A 55 -3.26 5.59 -10.31
CA ALA A 55 -1.82 5.37 -10.23
C ALA A 55 -1.47 3.93 -9.84
N ALA A 56 -2.25 3.29 -8.96
CA ALA A 56 -2.06 1.88 -8.63
C ALA A 56 -2.26 0.95 -9.86
N LYS A 57 -3.24 1.25 -10.72
CA LYS A 57 -3.41 0.55 -12.00
C LYS A 57 -2.22 0.73 -12.93
N ILE A 58 -1.70 1.96 -13.06
CA ILE A 58 -0.50 2.24 -13.88
C ILE A 58 0.71 1.47 -13.35
N VAL A 59 0.90 1.44 -12.03
CA VAL A 59 1.97 0.67 -11.40
C VAL A 59 1.81 -0.83 -11.72
N ALA A 60 0.59 -1.36 -11.68
CA ALA A 60 0.36 -2.76 -12.03
C ALA A 60 0.72 -3.08 -13.48
N GLU A 61 0.47 -2.15 -14.42
CA GLU A 61 0.91 -2.26 -15.82
C GLU A 61 2.43 -2.26 -15.96
N ILE A 62 3.11 -1.31 -15.29
CA ILE A 62 4.56 -1.18 -15.33
C ILE A 62 5.25 -2.43 -14.75
N GLU A 63 4.71 -2.98 -13.66
CA GLU A 63 5.25 -4.16 -12.98
C GLU A 63 4.81 -5.48 -13.64
N GLY A 64 3.96 -5.44 -14.67
CA GLY A 64 3.51 -6.64 -15.41
C GLY A 64 2.63 -7.59 -14.59
N ILE A 65 1.92 -7.10 -13.57
CA ILE A 65 1.07 -7.91 -12.67
C ILE A 65 -0.41 -7.86 -13.08
N LEU A 66 -0.66 -7.96 -14.38
CA LEU A 66 -1.98 -7.76 -14.98
C LEU A 66 -2.96 -8.92 -14.76
N ASP A 67 -2.44 -10.12 -14.49
CA ASP A 67 -3.26 -11.29 -14.17
C ASP A 67 -3.99 -11.15 -12.81
N GLY A 68 -3.55 -10.20 -11.99
CA GLY A 68 -4.20 -9.85 -10.74
C GLY A 68 -3.25 -9.17 -9.76
N PHE A 69 -3.78 -8.15 -9.09
CA PHE A 69 -3.09 -7.45 -8.02
C PHE A 69 -4.06 -7.06 -6.90
N ARG A 70 -3.53 -6.79 -5.70
CA ARG A 70 -4.29 -6.26 -4.56
C ARG A 70 -3.75 -4.90 -4.21
N VAL A 71 -4.67 -3.97 -4.01
CA VAL A 71 -4.38 -2.66 -3.42
C VAL A 71 -4.75 -2.72 -1.94
N VAL A 72 -3.82 -2.32 -1.08
CA VAL A 72 -4.05 -2.25 0.38
C VAL A 72 -3.77 -0.84 0.87
N ILE A 73 -4.73 -0.28 1.63
CA ILE A 73 -4.59 0.99 2.34
C ILE A 73 -4.85 0.69 3.82
N ASN A 74 -3.82 0.86 4.64
CA ASN A 74 -3.93 0.66 6.09
C ASN A 74 -4.33 1.97 6.77
N ASN A 75 -5.28 1.90 7.70
CA ASN A 75 -5.72 3.04 8.49
C ASN A 75 -5.64 2.74 10.00
N GLY A 76 -4.82 3.49 10.71
CA GLY A 76 -4.64 3.35 12.15
C GLY A 76 -3.72 2.18 12.57
N PRO A 77 -3.44 2.08 13.88
CA PRO A 77 -2.47 1.12 14.42
C PRO A 77 -2.89 -0.34 14.25
N ASP A 78 -4.18 -0.64 14.42
CA ASP A 78 -4.71 -2.02 14.33
C ASP A 78 -4.65 -2.58 12.90
N ALA A 79 -4.68 -1.69 11.90
CA ALA A 79 -4.44 -2.05 10.50
C ALA A 79 -2.94 -2.04 10.14
N CYS A 80 -2.03 -1.95 11.13
CA CYS A 80 -0.59 -1.87 10.91
C CYS A 80 -0.14 -0.66 10.07
N GLN A 81 -0.80 0.50 10.20
CA GLN A 81 -0.30 1.74 9.63
C GLN A 81 0.94 2.20 10.42
N SER A 82 2.11 2.13 9.79
CA SER A 82 3.40 2.49 10.42
C SER A 82 3.88 3.90 10.09
N VAL A 83 3.41 4.50 8.99
CA VAL A 83 3.76 5.86 8.56
C VAL A 83 2.47 6.64 8.31
N TYR A 84 2.34 7.79 9.00
CA TYR A 84 1.18 8.69 8.89
C TYR A 84 1.30 9.61 7.68
N HIS A 85 1.37 8.97 6.52
CA HIS A 85 1.35 9.56 5.20
C HIS A 85 0.50 8.62 4.34
N LEU A 86 -0.49 9.15 3.63
CA LEU A 86 -1.35 8.29 2.82
C LEU A 86 -0.55 7.58 1.73
N HIS A 87 -0.54 6.25 1.75
CA HIS A 87 0.12 5.43 0.74
C HIS A 87 -0.71 4.18 0.46
N LEU A 88 -0.50 3.62 -0.73
CA LEU A 88 -1.10 2.39 -1.17
C LEU A 88 0.00 1.36 -1.36
N HIS A 89 -0.29 0.13 -0.99
CA HIS A 89 0.52 -1.02 -1.37
C HIS A 89 -0.15 -1.67 -2.59
N VAL A 90 0.62 -1.87 -3.66
CA VAL A 90 0.22 -2.68 -4.80
C VAL A 90 1.00 -3.99 -4.71
N LEU A 91 0.29 -5.12 -4.58
CA LEU A 91 0.87 -6.45 -4.45
C LEU A 91 0.42 -7.33 -5.61
N GLY A 92 1.36 -8.03 -6.25
CA GLY A 92 1.05 -8.95 -7.36
C GLY A 92 2.19 -9.92 -7.62
N GLY A 93 2.13 -10.61 -8.76
CA GLY A 93 3.15 -11.58 -9.20
C GLY A 93 3.06 -12.95 -8.54
N ARG A 94 2.01 -13.20 -7.75
CA ARG A 94 1.69 -14.50 -7.15
C ARG A 94 0.22 -14.58 -6.75
N GLN A 95 -0.30 -15.80 -6.61
CA GLN A 95 -1.60 -16.00 -5.98
C GLN A 95 -1.59 -15.45 -4.55
N MET A 96 -2.61 -14.64 -4.23
CA MET A 96 -2.76 -14.08 -2.90
C MET A 96 -3.65 -14.98 -2.04
N LYS A 97 -3.29 -15.07 -0.76
CA LYS A 97 -4.07 -15.81 0.25
C LYS A 97 -5.22 -14.94 0.78
N TRP A 98 -6.16 -15.63 1.42
CA TRP A 98 -7.28 -15.08 2.17
C TRP A 98 -7.32 -15.78 3.55
N PRO A 99 -7.50 -15.04 4.67
CA PRO A 99 -7.68 -13.59 4.77
C PRO A 99 -6.43 -12.79 4.36
N PRO A 100 -6.57 -11.49 4.03
CA PRO A 100 -5.52 -10.66 3.46
C PRO A 100 -4.63 -10.02 4.55
N GLY A 101 -4.16 -10.82 5.50
CA GLY A 101 -3.61 -10.38 6.78
C GLY A 101 -4.39 -11.02 7.92
#